data_AF-A0A7V1N7Y8-F1
#
_entry.id   AF-A0A7V1N7Y8-F1
#
_cell.length_a   1.000
_cell.length_b   1.000
_cell.length_c   1.000
_cell.angle_alpha   90.00
_cell.angle_beta   90.00
_cell.angle_gamma   90.00
#
_symmetry.space_group_name_H-M   'P 1'
#
loop_
_entity.id
_entity.type
_entity.pdbx_description
1 polymer ?
#
loop_
_entity_poly.entity_id
_entity_poly.type
_entity_poly.pdbx_seq_one_letter_code
_entity_poly.pdbx_strand_id
1 'polypeptide(L)'
;MRPRLPLLALLLLLSSLPAHAEFDWGARYAGDFLTGQSSARLLALGGAGVAIANGPAAVLANPALLAPSRRQALSLMHADRFTGAVKVDHAAYVRRARQEGGALGVGLVRQGVDDIPITRLRDPSRPIGPDNRVISEESGSASEYALFFAYAMEKPYGRIGASAKLIGKRLYTSNALGLGFDIGYARSFGRLTLAGQLRDALTTVLAWNTGRQEGIAPTARLGAALDLPLERLKARVVPVVEMEIRLESAGNEEFTALHAGLEYTIQDRVSVRIGTDDGRMTYGAGLALGDLALHYAFVGHDDLGETHRISLAYRWGR
;
A
#
# COMPACT_ATOMS: atom_id res chain seq x y z
N MET A 1 -8.08 -22.57 30.12
CA MET A 1 -7.24 -21.58 29.42
C MET A 1 -7.88 -20.22 29.61
N ARG A 2 -7.24 -19.32 30.37
CA ARG A 2 -7.80 -17.99 30.67
C ARG A 2 -7.62 -17.07 29.45
N PRO A 3 -8.67 -16.41 28.92
CA PRO A 3 -8.48 -15.43 27.85
C PRO A 3 -7.56 -14.32 28.37
N ARG A 4 -6.53 -13.98 27.58
CA ARG A 4 -5.56 -12.96 27.94
C ARG A 4 -6.29 -11.61 28.02
N LEU A 5 -6.21 -10.93 29.18
CA LEU A 5 -6.77 -9.60 29.45
C LEU A 5 -6.75 -8.60 28.27
N PRO A 6 -5.69 -8.50 27.43
CA PRO A 6 -5.70 -7.56 26.30
C PRO A 6 -6.74 -7.88 25.20
N LEU A 7 -7.08 -9.15 24.97
CA LEU A 7 -8.09 -9.53 23.98
C LEU A 7 -9.49 -9.16 24.48
N LEU A 8 -9.73 -9.33 25.79
CA LEU A 8 -10.99 -8.96 26.42
C LEU A 8 -11.17 -7.43 26.45
N ALA A 9 -10.08 -6.68 26.67
CA ALA A 9 -10.10 -5.21 26.62
C ALA A 9 -10.36 -4.69 25.20
N LEU A 10 -9.79 -5.32 24.17
CA LEU A 10 -10.07 -4.98 22.76
C LEU A 10 -11.54 -5.28 22.40
N LEU A 11 -12.06 -6.45 22.81
CA LEU A 11 -13.45 -6.84 22.59
C LEU A 11 -14.44 -5.93 23.36
N LEU A 12 -14.09 -5.50 24.57
CA LEU A 12 -14.88 -4.56 25.37
C LEU A 12 -14.89 -3.14 24.77
N LEU A 13 -13.75 -2.67 24.24
CA LEU A 13 -13.68 -1.39 23.51
C LEU A 13 -14.52 -1.41 22.22
N LEU A 14 -14.61 -2.56 21.55
CA LEU A 14 -15.47 -2.74 20.37
C LEU A 14 -16.96 -2.78 20.74
N SER A 15 -17.31 -3.18 21.97
CA SER A 15 -18.71 -3.30 22.42
C SER A 15 -19.34 -1.99 22.91
N SER A 16 -18.56 -0.93 23.13
CA SER A 16 -19.07 0.39 23.53
C SER A 16 -19.37 1.33 22.35
N LEU A 17 -19.45 0.81 21.13
CA LEU A 17 -19.85 1.59 19.97
C LEU A 17 -21.37 1.89 20.04
N PRO A 18 -21.81 3.12 19.73
CA PRO A 18 -23.22 3.49 19.82
C PRO A 18 -24.08 2.62 18.90
N ALA A 19 -25.23 2.16 19.40
CA ALA A 19 -26.17 1.25 18.75
C ALA A 19 -26.91 1.82 17.51
N HIS A 20 -26.46 2.98 17.01
CA HIS A 20 -27.01 3.68 15.85
C HIS A 20 -25.91 4.08 14.85
N ALA A 21 -24.87 3.25 14.72
CA ALA A 21 -23.87 3.44 13.70
C ALA A 21 -24.43 3.07 12.32
N GLU A 22 -24.60 4.06 11.45
CA GLU A 22 -24.79 3.84 10.02
C GLU A 22 -23.52 3.19 9.47
N PHE A 23 -23.62 1.94 9.04
CA PHE A 23 -22.51 1.18 8.48
C PHE A 23 -22.58 1.23 6.95
N ASP A 24 -21.62 1.93 6.36
CA ASP A 24 -21.47 2.06 4.92
C ASP A 24 -20.55 0.93 4.40
N TRP A 25 -21.15 -0.16 3.91
CA TRP A 25 -20.46 -1.34 3.37
C TRP A 25 -19.64 -1.04 2.10
N GLY A 26 -19.87 0.10 1.45
CA GLY A 26 -19.31 0.43 0.16
C GLY A 26 -18.81 1.86 0.09
N ALA A 27 -18.25 2.37 1.19
CA ALA A 27 -17.65 3.69 1.26
C ALA A 27 -16.53 3.80 0.22
N ARG A 28 -16.87 4.30 -0.97
CA ARG A 28 -15.92 4.45 -2.09
C ARG A 28 -14.73 5.28 -1.61
N TYR A 29 -13.54 4.84 -1.97
CA TYR A 29 -12.27 5.48 -1.60
C TYR A 29 -11.87 5.45 -0.12
N ALA A 30 -12.64 4.81 0.77
CA ALA A 30 -12.26 4.67 2.18
C ALA A 30 -10.89 3.99 2.36
N GLY A 31 -10.49 3.13 1.42
CA GLY A 31 -9.19 2.47 1.39
C GLY A 31 -8.19 3.04 0.38
N ASP A 32 -8.48 4.12 -0.33
CA ASP A 32 -7.65 4.55 -1.47
C ASP A 32 -6.22 4.92 -1.07
N PHE A 33 -6.06 5.43 0.15
CA PHE A 33 -4.75 5.68 0.75
C PHE A 33 -3.89 4.42 0.92
N LEU A 34 -4.43 3.21 0.80
CA LEU A 34 -3.67 1.94 0.82
C LEU A 34 -3.21 1.51 -0.58
N THR A 35 -3.76 2.11 -1.63
CA THR A 35 -3.46 1.80 -3.02
C THR A 35 -2.11 2.41 -3.43
N GLY A 36 -1.28 1.62 -4.10
CA GLY A 36 -0.01 2.12 -4.66
C GLY A 36 1.05 2.58 -3.65
N GLN A 37 0.92 2.27 -2.35
CA GLN A 37 1.81 2.81 -1.30
C GLN A 37 3.09 2.01 -1.01
N SER A 38 3.46 1.07 -1.88
CA SER A 38 4.61 0.20 -1.64
C SER A 38 5.95 0.95 -1.84
N SER A 39 6.78 0.61 -2.82
CA SER A 39 8.11 1.23 -3.00
C SER A 39 8.22 2.01 -4.31
N ALA A 40 9.26 2.84 -4.45
CA ALA A 40 9.58 3.48 -5.73
C ALA A 40 9.80 2.42 -6.82
N ARG A 41 10.51 1.34 -6.50
CA ARG A 41 10.70 0.19 -7.40
C ARG A 41 9.38 -0.34 -7.97
N LEU A 42 8.38 -0.56 -7.11
CA LEU A 42 7.10 -1.14 -7.53
C LEU A 42 6.20 -0.12 -8.25
N LEU A 43 6.25 1.17 -7.85
CA LEU A 43 5.56 2.23 -8.60
C LEU A 43 6.06 2.32 -10.05
N ALA A 44 7.38 2.24 -10.25
CA ALA A 44 8.00 2.25 -11.58
C ALA A 44 7.67 1.02 -12.45
N LEU A 45 7.03 0.01 -11.88
CA LEU A 45 6.52 -1.18 -12.57
C LEU A 45 5.00 -1.10 -12.73
N GLY A 46 4.43 0.11 -12.76
CA GLY A 46 2.99 0.31 -12.86
C GLY A 46 2.21 -0.10 -11.61
N GLY A 47 2.87 -0.27 -10.46
CA GLY A 47 2.25 -0.83 -9.26
C GLY A 47 2.22 -2.37 -9.21
N ALA A 48 2.66 -3.05 -10.28
CA ALA A 48 2.70 -4.51 -10.37
C ALA A 48 3.73 -5.09 -9.39
N GLY A 49 3.26 -5.48 -8.21
CA GLY A 49 4.08 -5.88 -7.07
C GLY A 49 3.74 -7.24 -6.50
N VAL A 50 2.56 -7.79 -6.79
CA VAL A 50 2.02 -8.97 -6.10
C VAL A 50 2.88 -10.23 -6.30
N ALA A 51 3.62 -10.32 -7.41
CA ALA A 51 4.48 -11.45 -7.76
C ALA A 51 5.99 -11.15 -7.72
N ILE A 52 6.40 -9.89 -7.60
CA ILE A 52 7.81 -9.46 -7.71
C ILE A 52 8.32 -8.68 -6.49
N ALA A 53 7.44 -8.29 -5.56
CA ALA A 53 7.84 -7.62 -4.33
C ALA A 53 8.81 -8.49 -3.52
N ASN A 54 9.72 -7.84 -2.81
CA ASN A 54 10.70 -8.50 -1.98
C ASN A 54 11.11 -7.63 -0.80
N GLY A 55 11.68 -8.26 0.22
CA GLY A 55 12.14 -7.58 1.41
C GLY A 55 11.05 -6.69 2.04
N PRO A 56 11.39 -5.47 2.48
CA PRO A 56 10.44 -4.55 3.10
C PRO A 56 9.21 -4.19 2.24
N ALA A 57 9.36 -4.11 0.92
CA ALA A 57 8.25 -3.78 0.02
C ALA A 57 7.15 -4.87 0.02
N ALA A 58 7.49 -6.12 0.34
CA ALA A 58 6.54 -7.21 0.42
C ALA A 58 5.53 -7.06 1.57
N VAL A 59 5.88 -6.31 2.64
CA VAL A 59 4.96 -6.03 3.75
C VAL A 59 3.66 -5.37 3.27
N LEU A 60 3.78 -4.44 2.31
CA LEU A 60 2.67 -3.67 1.77
C LEU A 60 2.10 -4.29 0.47
N ALA A 61 2.94 -4.98 -0.30
CA ALA A 61 2.55 -5.50 -1.61
C ALA A 61 1.93 -6.90 -1.56
N ASN A 62 2.57 -7.87 -0.89
CA ASN A 62 2.07 -9.23 -0.72
C ASN A 62 2.84 -9.94 0.41
N PRO A 63 2.21 -10.24 1.56
CA PRO A 63 2.91 -10.82 2.70
C PRO A 63 3.57 -12.16 2.38
N ALA A 64 3.07 -12.96 1.43
CA ALA A 64 3.70 -14.23 1.06
C ALA A 64 5.12 -14.08 0.47
N LEU A 65 5.46 -12.88 -0.03
CA LEU A 65 6.77 -12.58 -0.60
C LEU A 65 7.80 -12.09 0.45
N LEU A 66 7.48 -12.18 1.75
CA LEU A 66 8.44 -11.96 2.85
C LEU A 66 9.41 -13.13 3.04
N ALA A 67 8.95 -14.36 2.77
CA ALA A 67 9.69 -15.58 3.06
C ALA A 67 11.07 -15.75 2.37
N PRO A 68 11.43 -15.11 1.24
CA PRO A 68 12.71 -15.37 0.59
C PRO A 68 13.90 -14.59 1.17
N SER A 69 13.75 -13.65 2.12
CA SER A 69 14.90 -12.88 2.62
C SER A 69 15.61 -13.60 3.78
N ARG A 70 16.82 -14.14 3.53
CA ARG A 70 17.72 -14.65 4.59
C ARG A 70 18.25 -13.53 5.49
N ARG A 71 18.40 -12.34 4.92
CA ARG A 71 18.91 -11.14 5.59
C ARG A 71 17.78 -10.28 6.14
N GLN A 72 18.10 -9.50 7.16
CA GLN A 72 17.21 -8.46 7.66
C GLN A 72 17.29 -7.24 6.74
N ALA A 73 16.20 -6.48 6.64
CA ALA A 73 16.18 -5.31 5.79
C ALA A 73 15.23 -4.24 6.31
N LEU A 74 15.61 -2.98 6.11
CA LEU A 74 14.81 -1.80 6.38
C LEU A 74 14.64 -1.04 5.07
N SER A 75 13.47 -0.46 4.83
CA SER A 75 13.26 0.53 3.79
C SER A 75 12.57 1.78 4.33
N LEU A 76 12.91 2.91 3.73
CA LEU A 76 12.25 4.19 3.90
C LEU A 76 11.85 4.71 2.52
N MET A 77 10.75 5.45 2.44
CA MET A 77 10.33 6.10 1.21
C MET A 77 9.61 7.39 1.52
N HIS A 78 9.78 8.32 0.61
CA HIS A 78 9.04 9.56 0.55
C HIS A 78 8.51 9.75 -0.87
N ALA A 79 7.28 10.26 -0.97
CA ALA A 79 6.68 10.64 -2.23
C ALA A 79 5.94 11.97 -2.11
N ASP A 80 6.19 12.83 -3.09
CA ASP A 80 5.34 13.97 -3.41
C ASP A 80 4.45 13.55 -4.56
N ARG A 81 3.14 13.48 -4.31
CA ARG A 81 2.13 13.19 -5.34
C ARG A 81 1.43 14.48 -5.73
N PHE A 82 1.06 14.53 -7.00
CA PHE A 82 0.22 15.58 -7.57
C PHE A 82 0.79 16.98 -7.32
N THR A 83 2.06 17.17 -7.69
CA THR A 83 2.77 18.44 -7.51
C THR A 83 2.85 18.86 -6.03
N GLY A 84 3.03 17.88 -5.13
CA GLY A 84 3.19 18.10 -3.69
C GLY A 84 1.91 18.25 -2.89
N ALA A 85 0.73 18.12 -3.53
CA ALA A 85 -0.56 18.20 -2.83
C ALA A 85 -0.75 17.07 -1.81
N VAL A 86 -0.20 15.87 -2.09
CA VAL A 86 -0.29 14.73 -1.18
C VAL A 86 1.10 14.19 -0.89
N LYS A 87 1.44 14.11 0.39
CA LYS A 87 2.71 13.56 0.87
C LYS A 87 2.50 12.14 1.38
N VAL A 88 3.36 11.22 0.95
CA VAL A 88 3.34 9.85 1.45
C VAL A 88 4.71 9.48 1.98
N ASP A 89 4.74 8.98 3.20
CA ASP A 89 5.93 8.44 3.84
C ASP A 89 5.71 6.95 4.16
N HIS A 90 6.73 6.12 3.93
CA HIS A 90 6.74 4.76 4.46
C HIS A 90 8.01 4.44 5.22
N ALA A 91 7.88 3.50 6.15
CA ALA A 91 8.99 2.76 6.73
C ALA A 91 8.60 1.28 6.83
N ALA A 92 9.45 0.36 6.39
CA ALA A 92 9.17 -1.07 6.50
C ALA A 92 10.42 -1.85 6.89
N TYR A 93 10.25 -2.83 7.76
CA TYR A 93 11.31 -3.68 8.27
C TYR A 93 10.91 -5.14 8.14
N VAL A 94 11.86 -5.98 7.74
CA VAL A 94 11.67 -7.43 7.64
C VAL A 94 12.84 -8.19 8.23
N ARG A 95 12.53 -9.38 8.74
CA ARG A 95 13.53 -10.33 9.22
C ARG A 95 13.02 -11.76 9.07
N ARG A 96 13.97 -12.70 9.08
CA ARG A 96 13.65 -14.12 9.26
C ARG A 96 12.99 -14.35 10.61
N ALA A 97 11.98 -15.20 10.65
CA ALA A 97 11.39 -15.70 11.88
C ALA A 97 12.27 -16.80 12.50
N ARG A 98 11.95 -17.21 13.73
CA ARG A 98 12.64 -18.34 14.38
C ARG A 98 12.36 -19.66 13.68
N GLN A 99 11.11 -19.86 13.27
CA GLN A 99 10.68 -21.05 12.54
C GLN A 99 11.34 -21.11 11.15
N GLU A 100 11.67 -22.32 10.71
CA GLU A 100 12.23 -22.54 9.38
C GLU A 100 11.24 -22.14 8.28
N GLY A 101 11.76 -21.49 7.23
CA GLY A 101 10.94 -20.91 6.16
C GLY A 101 10.07 -19.71 6.58
N GLY A 102 10.15 -19.27 7.84
CA GLY A 102 9.33 -18.17 8.36
C GLY A 102 9.97 -16.80 8.19
N ALA A 103 9.15 -15.77 7.97
CA ALA A 103 9.56 -14.36 7.94
C ALA A 103 8.54 -13.46 8.64
N LEU A 104 9.02 -12.39 9.26
CA LEU A 104 8.24 -11.35 9.92
C LEU A 104 8.48 -10.00 9.24
N GLY A 105 7.43 -9.20 9.12
CA GLY A 105 7.49 -7.85 8.60
C GLY A 105 6.68 -6.88 9.44
N VAL A 106 7.16 -5.64 9.54
CA VAL A 106 6.41 -4.51 10.11
C VAL A 106 6.52 -3.35 9.12
N GLY A 107 5.41 -2.66 8.87
CA GLY A 107 5.38 -1.53 7.94
C GLY A 107 4.53 -0.40 8.50
N LEU A 108 4.95 0.84 8.30
CA LEU A 108 4.19 2.04 8.61
C LEU A 108 4.04 2.83 7.32
N VAL A 109 2.81 3.25 7.03
CA VAL A 109 2.48 4.19 5.97
C VAL A 109 1.83 5.41 6.61
N ARG A 110 2.24 6.60 6.18
CA ARG A 110 1.55 7.86 6.45
C ARG A 110 1.22 8.51 5.12
N GLN A 111 -0.02 8.95 4.96
CA GLN A 111 -0.44 9.87 3.92
C GLN A 111 -0.96 11.16 4.56
N GLY A 112 -0.63 12.32 3.98
CA GLY A 112 -1.08 13.60 4.49
C GLY A 112 -1.39 14.60 3.40
N VAL A 113 -2.44 15.39 3.62
CA VAL A 113 -2.80 16.58 2.87
C VAL A 113 -2.89 17.73 3.87
N ASP A 114 -2.04 18.72 3.67
CA ASP A 114 -1.98 19.92 4.51
C ASP A 114 -2.78 21.06 3.81
N ASP A 115 -3.03 22.15 4.53
CA ASP A 115 -3.58 23.40 3.98
C ASP A 115 -4.92 23.27 3.22
N ILE A 116 -5.82 22.41 3.69
CA ILE A 116 -7.16 22.24 3.10
C ILE A 116 -8.01 23.46 3.45
N PRO A 117 -8.42 24.32 2.50
CA PRO A 117 -9.17 25.53 2.82
C PRO A 117 -10.58 25.17 3.29
N ILE A 118 -10.91 25.59 4.50
CA ILE A 118 -12.27 25.51 5.03
C ILE A 118 -12.99 26.78 4.63
N THR A 119 -13.97 26.62 3.74
CA THR A 119 -14.64 27.75 3.09
C THR A 119 -16.07 27.92 3.58
N ARG A 120 -16.50 29.18 3.68
CA ARG A 120 -17.90 29.54 3.92
C ARG A 120 -18.31 30.75 3.10
N LEU A 121 -19.60 31.00 3.01
CA LEU A 121 -20.08 32.28 2.49
C LEU A 121 -19.78 33.39 3.49
N ARG A 122 -19.43 34.58 2.98
CA ARG A 122 -19.19 35.78 3.80
C ARG A 122 -20.39 36.06 4.72
N ASP A 123 -21.60 35.92 4.19
CA ASP A 123 -22.86 35.89 4.90
C ASP A 123 -23.59 34.56 4.60
N PRO A 124 -23.56 33.58 5.53
CA PRO A 124 -24.23 32.29 5.37
C PRO A 124 -25.76 32.37 5.23
N SER A 125 -26.37 33.49 5.60
CA SER A 125 -27.83 33.68 5.52
C SER A 125 -28.32 34.10 4.12
N ARG A 126 -27.39 34.47 3.22
CA ARG A 126 -27.68 34.95 1.87
C ARG A 126 -27.19 33.94 0.82
N PRO A 127 -27.83 33.87 -0.36
CA PRO A 127 -27.32 33.03 -1.45
C PRO A 127 -25.97 33.53 -1.96
N ILE A 128 -25.25 32.65 -2.67
CA ILE A 128 -23.99 33.01 -3.35
C ILE A 128 -24.24 34.11 -4.39
N GLY A 129 -23.38 35.13 -4.41
CA GLY A 129 -23.53 36.25 -5.35
C GLY A 129 -22.34 37.20 -5.37
N PRO A 130 -22.36 38.22 -6.24
CA PRO A 130 -21.25 39.19 -6.38
C PRO A 130 -20.85 39.84 -5.04
N ASP A 131 -21.84 40.11 -4.19
CA ASP A 131 -21.69 40.74 -2.87
C ASP A 131 -21.63 39.74 -1.70
N ASN A 132 -21.81 38.44 -1.98
CA ASN A 132 -21.74 37.37 -0.98
C ASN A 132 -20.92 36.19 -1.51
N ARG A 133 -19.60 36.38 -1.49
CA ARG A 133 -18.62 35.43 -2.03
C ARG A 133 -18.19 34.40 -0.98
N VAL A 134 -17.70 33.27 -1.47
CA VAL A 134 -17.00 32.27 -0.68
C VAL A 134 -15.68 32.88 -0.17
N ILE A 135 -15.40 32.69 1.12
CA ILE A 135 -14.16 33.07 1.78
C ILE A 135 -13.55 31.83 2.45
N SER A 136 -12.22 31.78 2.54
CA SER A 136 -11.51 30.81 3.38
C SER A 136 -11.32 31.42 4.75
N GLU A 137 -11.77 30.76 5.81
CA GLU A 137 -11.57 31.24 7.19
C GLU A 137 -10.33 30.65 7.83
N GLU A 138 -10.12 29.36 7.59
CA GLU A 138 -9.04 28.59 8.18
C GLU A 138 -8.59 27.49 7.22
N SER A 139 -7.49 26.84 7.59
CA SER A 139 -6.96 25.67 6.89
C SER A 139 -7.02 24.46 7.81
N GLY A 140 -7.62 23.38 7.31
CA GLY A 140 -7.60 22.06 7.93
C GLY A 140 -6.49 21.18 7.36
N SER A 141 -6.41 19.95 7.87
CA SER A 141 -5.57 18.90 7.32
C SER A 141 -6.24 17.54 7.39
N ALA A 142 -5.79 16.64 6.53
CA ALA A 142 -6.16 15.23 6.53
C ALA A 142 -4.89 14.39 6.66
N SER A 143 -4.91 13.40 7.54
CA SER A 143 -3.79 12.47 7.70
C SER A 143 -4.29 11.07 7.97
N GLU A 144 -3.65 10.10 7.32
CA GLU A 144 -4.02 8.70 7.38
C GLU A 144 -2.77 7.87 7.65
N TYR A 145 -2.88 6.94 8.60
CA TYR A 145 -1.80 6.06 9.03
C TYR A 145 -2.24 4.62 8.88
N ALA A 146 -1.34 3.75 8.43
CA ALA A 146 -1.53 2.31 8.46
C ALA A 146 -0.28 1.61 9.01
N LEU A 147 -0.45 0.87 10.10
CA LEU A 147 0.58 0.04 10.71
C LEU A 147 0.31 -1.43 10.40
N PHE A 148 1.23 -2.08 9.70
CA PHE A 148 1.16 -3.45 9.24
C PHE A 148 2.03 -4.36 10.10
N PHE A 149 1.50 -5.54 10.41
CA PHE A 149 2.23 -6.66 10.97
C PHE A 149 2.03 -7.86 10.07
N ALA A 150 3.10 -8.35 9.47
CA ALA A 150 3.05 -9.40 8.47
C ALA A 150 3.87 -10.61 8.88
N TYR A 151 3.37 -11.78 8.52
CA TYR A 151 4.05 -13.05 8.70
C TYR A 151 3.93 -13.89 7.44
N ALA A 152 4.98 -14.62 7.10
CA ALA A 152 5.00 -15.55 5.98
C ALA A 152 5.69 -16.85 6.34
N MET A 153 5.31 -17.89 5.62
CA MET A 153 5.92 -19.21 5.73
C MET A 153 6.09 -19.83 4.36
N GLU A 154 7.27 -20.36 4.11
CA GLU A 154 7.58 -21.20 2.96
C GLU A 154 7.23 -22.66 3.24
N LYS A 155 6.54 -23.29 2.29
CA LYS A 155 6.13 -24.70 2.30
C LYS A 155 6.49 -25.35 0.97
N PRO A 156 6.53 -26.71 0.89
CA PRO A 156 6.82 -27.41 -0.36
C PRO A 156 5.88 -27.06 -1.53
N TYR A 157 4.64 -26.69 -1.21
CA TYR A 157 3.63 -26.30 -2.19
C TYR A 157 3.57 -24.80 -2.46
N GLY A 158 4.47 -23.97 -1.90
CA GLY A 158 4.51 -22.53 -2.11
C GLY A 158 4.65 -21.73 -0.82
N ARG A 159 4.59 -20.41 -0.94
CA ARG A 159 4.68 -19.46 0.18
C ARG A 159 3.29 -18.94 0.50
N ILE A 160 2.98 -18.93 1.79
CA ILE A 160 1.75 -18.35 2.33
C ILE A 160 2.12 -17.18 3.23
N GLY A 161 1.30 -16.14 3.26
CA GLY A 161 1.49 -15.01 4.17
C GLY A 161 0.18 -14.38 4.58
N ALA A 162 0.21 -13.70 5.72
CA ALA A 162 -0.89 -12.92 6.23
C ALA A 162 -0.38 -11.64 6.87
N SER A 163 -1.18 -10.58 6.83
CA SER A 163 -0.93 -9.32 7.53
C SER A 163 -2.15 -8.87 8.29
N ALA A 164 -1.93 -8.25 9.44
CA ALA A 164 -2.92 -7.43 10.13
C ALA A 164 -2.51 -5.96 9.97
N LYS A 165 -3.49 -5.06 9.79
CA LYS A 165 -3.27 -3.63 9.67
C LYS A 165 -4.13 -2.85 10.65
N LEU A 166 -3.52 -1.90 11.34
CA LEU A 166 -4.20 -0.91 12.17
C LEU A 166 -4.21 0.41 11.42
N ILE A 167 -5.40 0.96 11.20
CA ILE A 167 -5.60 2.19 10.44
C ILE A 167 -6.02 3.30 11.39
N GLY A 168 -5.38 4.45 11.29
CA GLY A 168 -5.79 5.67 11.99
C GLY A 168 -6.02 6.78 10.97
N LYS A 169 -7.19 7.42 10.99
CA LYS A 169 -7.48 8.59 10.16
C LYS A 169 -7.77 9.79 11.03
N ARG A 170 -7.34 10.95 10.57
CA ARG A 170 -7.76 12.26 11.06
C ARG A 170 -8.16 13.09 9.85
N LEU A 171 -9.37 13.63 9.89
CA LEU A 171 -9.89 14.53 8.88
C LEU A 171 -10.48 15.72 9.62
N TYR A 172 -9.76 16.85 9.60
CA TYR A 172 -10.14 18.04 10.36
C TYR A 172 -10.40 17.70 11.85
N THR A 173 -11.64 17.84 12.33
CA THR A 173 -12.05 17.54 13.72
C THR A 173 -12.44 16.09 13.98
N SER A 174 -12.50 15.25 12.94
CA SER A 174 -12.95 13.86 13.04
C SER A 174 -11.79 12.89 13.01
N ASN A 175 -11.93 11.77 13.71
CA ASN A 175 -10.94 10.70 13.71
C ASN A 175 -11.59 9.33 13.57
N ALA A 176 -10.89 8.41 12.90
CA ALA A 176 -11.30 7.02 12.76
C ALA A 176 -10.17 6.06 13.14
N LEU A 177 -10.57 4.91 13.65
CA LEU A 177 -9.70 3.75 13.88
C LEU A 177 -10.24 2.57 13.09
N GLY A 178 -9.35 1.77 12.48
CA GLY A 178 -9.76 0.54 11.83
C GLY A 178 -8.78 -0.60 11.98
N LEU A 179 -9.29 -1.80 11.71
CA LEU A 179 -8.55 -3.05 11.75
C LEU A 179 -8.85 -3.85 10.49
N GLY A 180 -7.80 -4.29 9.82
CA GLY A 180 -7.88 -5.04 8.59
C GLY A 180 -6.95 -6.24 8.56
N PHE A 181 -7.22 -7.15 7.63
CA PHE A 181 -6.41 -8.34 7.41
C PHE A 181 -6.20 -8.58 5.93
N ASP A 182 -5.00 -8.98 5.56
CA ASP A 182 -4.69 -9.40 4.19
C ASP A 182 -4.10 -10.81 4.22
N ILE A 183 -4.30 -11.56 3.14
CA ILE A 183 -3.68 -12.87 2.93
C ILE A 183 -3.01 -12.91 1.57
N GLY A 184 -1.96 -13.72 1.45
CA GLY A 184 -1.18 -13.84 0.24
C GLY A 184 -0.72 -15.26 0.01
N TYR A 185 -0.52 -15.59 -1.26
CA TYR A 185 0.09 -16.82 -1.72
C TYR A 185 1.04 -16.53 -2.88
N ALA A 186 2.15 -17.25 -2.96
CA ALA A 186 3.05 -17.16 -4.10
C ALA A 186 3.75 -18.50 -4.33
N ARG A 187 3.92 -18.89 -5.59
CA ARG A 187 4.67 -20.10 -5.96
C ARG A 187 5.54 -19.83 -7.17
N SER A 188 6.76 -20.36 -7.12
CA SER A 188 7.73 -20.25 -8.20
C SER A 188 7.87 -21.59 -8.91
N PHE A 189 7.82 -21.55 -10.24
CA PHE A 189 7.99 -22.64 -11.18
C PHE A 189 9.21 -22.32 -12.05
N GLY A 190 10.38 -22.69 -11.55
CA GLY A 190 11.64 -22.24 -12.13
C GLY A 190 11.75 -20.72 -12.08
N ARG A 191 11.72 -20.07 -13.24
CA ARG A 191 11.85 -18.61 -13.41
C ARG A 191 10.51 -17.86 -13.31
N LEU A 192 9.39 -18.56 -13.44
CA LEU A 192 8.06 -17.97 -13.34
C LEU A 192 7.60 -17.96 -11.89
N THR A 193 7.18 -16.82 -11.38
CA THR A 193 6.47 -16.71 -10.10
C THR A 193 5.04 -16.31 -10.37
N LEU A 194 4.09 -17.11 -9.87
CA LEU A 194 2.67 -16.77 -9.82
C LEU A 194 2.31 -16.42 -8.38
N ALA A 195 1.53 -15.37 -8.19
CA ALA A 195 1.14 -14.94 -6.87
C ALA A 195 -0.27 -14.35 -6.86
N GLY A 196 -0.91 -14.50 -5.71
CA GLY A 196 -2.20 -13.88 -5.41
C GLY A 196 -2.17 -13.21 -4.05
N GLN A 197 -2.99 -12.18 -3.90
CA GLN A 197 -3.28 -11.52 -2.63
C GLN A 197 -4.77 -11.26 -2.55
N LEU A 198 -5.36 -11.49 -1.38
CA LEU A 198 -6.65 -10.93 -1.01
C LEU A 198 -6.40 -9.90 0.08
N ARG A 199 -6.45 -8.63 -0.31
CA ARG A 199 -6.34 -7.48 0.58
C ARG A 199 -7.70 -7.22 1.22
N ASP A 200 -7.72 -6.78 2.47
CA ASP A 200 -8.97 -6.51 3.20
C ASP A 200 -9.88 -7.76 3.25
N ALA A 201 -9.29 -8.95 3.43
CA ALA A 201 -9.94 -10.25 3.28
C ALA A 201 -11.17 -10.46 4.19
N LEU A 202 -11.26 -9.72 5.30
CA LEU A 202 -12.38 -9.77 6.24
C LEU A 202 -13.20 -8.47 6.26
N THR A 203 -13.05 -7.60 5.25
CA THR A 203 -13.50 -6.21 5.23
C THR A 203 -12.88 -5.39 6.36
N THR A 204 -12.16 -4.33 6.03
CA THR A 204 -11.61 -3.45 7.07
C THR A 204 -12.69 -2.50 7.54
N VAL A 205 -13.00 -2.55 8.84
CA VAL A 205 -13.96 -1.62 9.46
C VAL A 205 -13.22 -0.40 9.97
N LEU A 206 -13.70 0.79 9.59
CA LEU A 206 -13.30 2.08 10.12
C LEU A 206 -14.43 2.61 11.02
N ALA A 207 -14.13 2.83 12.30
CA ALA A 207 -15.07 3.43 13.26
C ALA A 207 -14.68 4.88 13.51
N TRP A 208 -15.57 5.80 13.16
CA TRP A 208 -15.38 7.24 13.36
C TRP A 208 -15.90 7.70 14.73
N ASN A 209 -15.26 8.72 15.30
CA ASN A 209 -15.71 9.38 16.52
C ASN A 209 -17.08 10.07 16.38
N THR A 210 -17.55 10.28 15.15
CA THR A 210 -18.88 10.81 14.82
C THR A 210 -20.00 9.76 14.96
N GLY A 211 -19.65 8.49 15.19
CA GLY A 211 -20.60 7.38 15.23
C GLY A 211 -20.79 6.66 13.89
N ARG A 212 -20.24 7.18 12.78
CA ARG A 212 -20.26 6.53 11.47
C ARG A 212 -19.30 5.34 11.44
N GLN A 213 -19.69 4.28 10.72
CA GLN A 213 -18.79 3.17 10.37
C GLN A 213 -18.70 3.00 8.86
N GLU A 214 -17.50 2.70 8.38
CA GLU A 214 -17.22 2.49 6.95
C GLU A 214 -16.46 1.18 6.74
N GLY A 215 -16.82 0.44 5.71
CA GLY A 215 -16.11 -0.76 5.28
C GLY A 215 -15.20 -0.48 4.09
N ILE A 216 -13.95 -0.93 4.16
CA ILE A 216 -13.08 -1.06 2.99
C ILE A 216 -13.30 -2.46 2.40
N ALA A 217 -13.81 -2.50 1.18
CA ALA A 217 -14.11 -3.74 0.48
C ALA A 217 -12.85 -4.56 0.17
N PRO A 218 -12.97 -5.90 0.14
CA PRO A 218 -11.87 -6.77 -0.27
C PRO A 218 -11.36 -6.46 -1.69
N THR A 219 -10.06 -6.63 -1.92
CA THR A 219 -9.43 -6.48 -3.24
C THR A 219 -8.61 -7.72 -3.56
N ALA A 220 -8.98 -8.41 -4.64
CA ALA A 220 -8.23 -9.54 -5.17
C ALA A 220 -7.16 -9.05 -6.14
N ARG A 221 -5.92 -9.52 -5.97
CA ARG A 221 -4.79 -9.20 -6.84
C ARG A 221 -4.12 -10.48 -7.30
N LEU A 222 -3.93 -10.62 -8.60
CA LEU A 222 -3.31 -11.80 -9.22
C LEU A 222 -2.17 -11.32 -10.12
N GLY A 223 -1.02 -11.98 -10.07
CA GLY A 223 0.10 -11.56 -10.90
C GLY A 223 1.11 -12.64 -11.20
N ALA A 224 1.92 -12.35 -12.21
CA ALA A 224 2.97 -13.20 -12.71
C ALA A 224 4.25 -12.37 -12.94
N ALA A 225 5.40 -12.93 -12.57
CA ALA A 225 6.71 -12.35 -12.85
C ALA A 225 7.64 -13.42 -13.43
N LEU A 226 8.41 -13.10 -14.46
CA LEU A 226 9.30 -14.04 -15.13
C LEU A 226 10.75 -13.55 -15.07
N ASP A 227 11.61 -14.26 -14.35
CA ASP A 227 13.03 -13.91 -14.22
C ASP A 227 13.84 -14.41 -15.43
N LEU A 228 14.31 -13.50 -16.29
CA LEU A 228 15.10 -13.82 -17.48
C LEU A 228 16.55 -13.32 -17.34
N PRO A 229 17.48 -14.15 -16.84
CA PRO A 229 18.91 -13.82 -16.84
C PRO A 229 19.48 -13.80 -18.27
N LEU A 230 20.28 -12.78 -18.54
CA LEU A 230 21.05 -12.57 -19.76
C LEU A 230 22.55 -12.69 -19.43
N GLU A 231 23.04 -13.92 -19.37
CA GLU A 231 24.39 -14.26 -18.86
C GLU A 231 25.52 -13.49 -19.56
N ARG A 232 25.45 -13.36 -20.89
CA ARG A 232 26.46 -12.64 -21.69
C ARG A 232 26.60 -11.17 -21.32
N LEU A 233 25.51 -10.54 -20.88
CA LEU A 233 25.46 -9.12 -20.52
C LEU A 233 25.57 -8.89 -19.01
N LYS A 234 25.68 -9.98 -18.20
CA LYS A 234 25.54 -9.93 -16.74
C LYS A 234 24.30 -9.13 -16.33
N ALA A 235 23.21 -9.33 -17.05
CA ALA A 235 21.98 -8.57 -16.88
C ALA A 235 20.79 -9.50 -16.60
N ARG A 236 19.70 -8.93 -16.10
CA ARG A 236 18.44 -9.63 -15.85
C ARG A 236 17.29 -8.76 -16.36
N VAL A 237 16.34 -9.40 -17.03
CA VAL A 237 15.07 -8.79 -17.46
C VAL A 237 13.95 -9.48 -16.70
N VAL A 238 13.05 -8.72 -16.10
CA VAL A 238 11.89 -9.26 -15.38
C VAL A 238 10.62 -8.54 -15.85
N PRO A 239 9.89 -9.08 -16.84
CA PRO A 239 8.52 -8.65 -17.06
C PRO A 239 7.62 -9.10 -15.90
N VAL A 240 6.67 -8.25 -15.55
CA VAL A 240 5.65 -8.49 -14.54
C VAL A 240 4.30 -8.03 -15.06
N VAL A 241 3.25 -8.79 -14.77
CA VAL A 241 1.86 -8.42 -15.02
C VAL A 241 1.05 -8.67 -13.76
N GLU A 242 0.07 -7.83 -13.52
CA GLU A 242 -0.82 -7.91 -12.38
C GLU A 242 -2.21 -7.41 -12.76
N MET A 243 -3.23 -8.09 -12.25
CA MET A 243 -4.63 -7.72 -12.33
C MET A 243 -5.15 -7.48 -10.93
N GLU A 244 -5.81 -6.35 -10.73
CA GLU A 244 -6.46 -5.94 -9.48
C GLU A 244 -7.98 -5.91 -9.70
N ILE A 245 -8.73 -6.56 -8.81
CA ILE A 245 -10.19 -6.66 -8.84
C ILE A 245 -10.71 -6.17 -7.48
N ARG A 246 -11.42 -5.03 -7.47
CA ARG A 246 -12.00 -4.46 -6.24
C ARG A 246 -13.45 -4.90 -6.10
N LEU A 247 -13.78 -5.52 -4.97
CA LEU A 247 -15.09 -6.12 -4.70
C LEU A 247 -16.03 -5.10 -4.01
N GLU A 248 -16.13 -3.89 -4.55
CA GLU A 248 -16.99 -2.83 -3.98
C GLU A 248 -18.49 -3.17 -4.11
N SER A 249 -19.27 -2.92 -3.06
CA SER A 249 -20.67 -3.43 -2.96
C SER A 249 -21.76 -2.40 -3.29
N ALA A 250 -21.43 -1.21 -3.80
CA ALA A 250 -22.43 -0.18 -4.11
C ALA A 250 -22.41 0.23 -5.59
N GLY A 251 -23.06 -0.57 -6.46
CA GLY A 251 -23.37 -0.17 -7.84
C GLY A 251 -23.13 -1.18 -8.97
N ASN A 252 -22.82 -2.46 -8.70
CA ASN A 252 -22.58 -3.51 -9.72
C ASN A 252 -21.43 -3.25 -10.71
N GLU A 253 -20.45 -2.39 -10.38
CA GLU A 253 -19.26 -2.22 -11.21
C GLU A 253 -18.04 -2.81 -10.50
N GLU A 254 -17.64 -4.01 -10.92
CA GLU A 254 -16.34 -4.57 -10.56
C GLU A 254 -15.25 -3.69 -11.20
N PHE A 255 -14.51 -2.96 -10.37
CA PHE A 255 -13.35 -2.23 -10.87
C PHE A 255 -12.21 -3.21 -11.11
N THR A 256 -11.79 -3.32 -12.37
CA THR A 256 -10.63 -4.09 -12.78
C THR A 256 -9.55 -3.15 -13.29
N ALA A 257 -8.37 -3.19 -12.68
CA ALA A 257 -7.18 -2.50 -13.16
C ALA A 257 -6.14 -3.50 -13.64
N LEU A 258 -5.44 -3.13 -14.71
CA LEU A 258 -4.31 -3.89 -15.23
C LEU A 258 -3.02 -3.10 -15.02
N HIS A 259 -2.05 -3.78 -14.44
CA HIS A 259 -0.71 -3.27 -14.21
C HIS A 259 0.29 -4.15 -14.94
N ALA A 260 1.28 -3.54 -15.58
CA ALA A 260 2.39 -4.28 -16.17
C ALA A 260 3.68 -3.49 -16.04
N GLY A 261 4.80 -4.20 -15.99
CA GLY A 261 6.11 -3.59 -15.85
C GLY A 261 7.23 -4.45 -16.40
N LEU A 262 8.37 -3.81 -16.68
CA LEU A 262 9.60 -4.44 -17.10
C LEU A 262 10.74 -3.89 -16.26
N GLU A 263 11.46 -4.75 -15.55
CA GLU A 263 12.69 -4.40 -14.83
C GLU A 263 13.90 -4.92 -15.61
N TYR A 264 14.78 -4.02 -16.05
CA TYR A 264 16.08 -4.39 -16.60
C TYR A 264 17.18 -4.01 -15.60
N THR A 265 18.00 -4.98 -15.18
CA THR A 265 19.06 -4.77 -14.20
C THR A 265 20.41 -5.25 -14.73
N ILE A 266 21.43 -4.40 -14.66
CA ILE A 266 22.81 -4.68 -15.08
C ILE A 266 23.66 -4.92 -13.83
N GLN A 267 24.39 -6.04 -13.81
CA GLN A 267 25.32 -6.46 -12.76
C GLN A 267 24.73 -6.41 -11.34
N ASP A 268 23.41 -6.65 -11.20
CA ASP A 268 22.68 -6.51 -9.93
C ASP A 268 22.84 -5.13 -9.24
N ARG A 269 23.24 -4.10 -10.01
CA ARG A 269 23.55 -2.76 -9.48
C ARG A 269 22.64 -1.70 -10.05
N VAL A 270 22.61 -1.55 -11.37
CA VAL A 270 21.87 -0.47 -12.03
C VAL A 270 20.61 -1.07 -12.62
N SER A 271 19.47 -0.52 -12.25
CA SER A 271 18.18 -0.94 -12.79
C SER A 271 17.48 0.21 -13.49
N VAL A 272 16.84 -0.07 -14.61
CA VAL A 272 15.85 0.81 -15.26
C VAL A 272 14.53 0.07 -15.36
N ARG A 273 13.44 0.81 -15.23
CA ARG A 273 12.08 0.28 -15.14
C ARG A 273 11.13 1.14 -15.95
N ILE A 274 10.21 0.46 -16.60
CA ILE A 274 9.04 1.06 -17.24
C ILE A 274 7.83 0.20 -16.87
N GLY A 275 6.67 0.82 -16.73
CA GLY A 275 5.42 0.12 -16.50
C GLY A 275 4.21 0.94 -16.86
N THR A 276 3.04 0.32 -16.72
CA THR A 276 1.73 0.93 -16.91
C THR A 276 0.85 0.65 -15.69
N ASP A 277 0.21 1.70 -15.17
CA ASP A 277 -0.77 1.68 -14.09
C ASP A 277 -2.12 2.09 -14.68
N ASP A 278 -2.95 1.11 -15.04
CA ASP A 278 -4.27 1.33 -15.65
C ASP A 278 -4.21 2.28 -16.87
N GLY A 279 -3.24 2.04 -17.75
CA GLY A 279 -2.99 2.84 -18.95
C GLY A 279 -2.00 3.98 -18.78
N ARG A 280 -1.68 4.39 -17.54
CA ARG A 280 -0.72 5.47 -17.28
C ARG A 280 0.71 4.97 -17.24
N MET A 281 1.60 5.61 -17.99
CA MET A 281 3.01 5.22 -18.01
C MET A 281 3.72 5.60 -16.70
N THR A 282 4.59 4.69 -16.24
CA THR A 282 5.43 4.85 -15.07
C THR A 282 6.88 4.56 -15.44
N TYR A 283 7.81 5.28 -14.83
CA TYR A 283 9.23 5.16 -15.11
C TYR A 283 10.02 5.10 -13.81
N GLY A 284 11.19 4.47 -13.84
CA GLY A 284 12.07 4.53 -12.69
C GLY A 284 13.47 3.99 -12.91
N ALA A 285 14.33 4.33 -11.97
CA ALA A 285 15.72 3.91 -11.93
C ALA A 285 16.05 3.39 -10.53
N GLY A 286 17.08 2.55 -10.43
CA GLY A 286 17.61 2.13 -9.15
C GLY A 286 19.11 1.87 -9.20
N LEU A 287 19.74 2.03 -8.05
CA LEU A 287 21.17 1.84 -7.84
C LEU A 287 21.38 1.04 -6.55
N ALA A 288 22.03 -0.11 -6.64
CA ALA A 288 22.49 -0.88 -5.50
C ALA A 288 23.99 -0.69 -5.29
N LEU A 289 24.36 -0.26 -4.08
CA LEU A 289 25.70 -0.02 -3.60
C LEU A 289 25.96 -0.97 -2.43
N GLY A 290 26.29 -2.22 -2.76
CA GLY A 290 26.44 -3.30 -1.78
C GLY A 290 25.12 -3.60 -1.07
N ASP A 291 25.05 -3.28 0.21
CA ASP A 291 23.90 -3.53 1.07
C ASP A 291 22.84 -2.41 1.03
N LEU A 292 23.19 -1.28 0.43
CA LEU A 292 22.30 -0.14 0.22
C LEU A 292 21.68 -0.19 -1.18
N ALA A 293 20.41 0.14 -1.29
CA ALA A 293 19.72 0.31 -2.57
C ALA A 293 18.90 1.59 -2.56
N LEU A 294 19.05 2.40 -3.60
CA LEU A 294 18.26 3.59 -3.87
C LEU A 294 17.38 3.33 -5.09
N HIS A 295 16.13 3.76 -5.02
CA HIS A 295 15.19 3.69 -6.14
C HIS A 295 14.46 5.02 -6.29
N TYR A 296 14.23 5.40 -7.53
CA TYR A 296 13.44 6.55 -7.91
C TYR A 296 12.35 6.13 -8.89
N ALA A 297 11.17 6.73 -8.78
CA ALA A 297 10.07 6.56 -9.71
C ALA A 297 9.39 7.88 -10.03
N PHE A 298 8.89 7.97 -11.25
CA PHE A 298 8.17 9.10 -11.80
C PHE A 298 6.89 8.62 -12.48
N VAL A 299 5.80 9.35 -12.24
CA VAL A 299 4.50 9.16 -12.88
C VAL A 299 3.90 10.53 -13.20
N GLY A 300 3.52 10.73 -14.46
CA GLY A 300 2.74 11.90 -14.87
C GLY A 300 1.24 11.58 -14.78
N HIS A 301 0.46 12.53 -14.28
CA HIS A 301 -1.00 12.49 -14.29
C HIS A 301 -1.52 13.61 -15.19
N ASP A 302 -2.50 13.30 -16.03
CA ASP A 302 -3.04 14.26 -16.99
C ASP A 302 -3.61 15.51 -16.30
N ASP A 303 -4.33 15.32 -15.19
CA ASP A 303 -5.04 16.41 -14.49
C ASP A 303 -4.40 16.85 -13.17
N LEU A 304 -3.60 15.97 -12.55
CA LEU A 304 -3.09 16.17 -11.19
C LEU A 304 -1.60 16.53 -11.15
N GLY A 305 -0.93 16.53 -12.30
CA GLY A 305 0.50 16.81 -12.40
C GLY A 305 1.37 15.63 -11.98
N GLU A 306 2.56 15.94 -11.48
CA GLU A 306 3.63 14.95 -11.37
C GLU A 306 3.66 14.26 -10.00
N THR A 307 4.10 13.00 -9.99
CA THR A 307 4.43 12.27 -8.77
C THR A 307 5.87 11.79 -8.82
N HIS A 308 6.62 12.15 -7.78
CA HIS A 308 7.99 11.73 -7.57
C HIS A 308 8.06 10.84 -6.34
N ARG A 309 8.79 9.73 -6.43
CA ARG A 309 8.96 8.81 -5.31
C ARG A 309 10.40 8.36 -5.19
N ILE A 310 10.96 8.46 -3.98
CA ILE A 310 12.31 8.00 -3.66
C ILE A 310 12.22 6.97 -2.54
N SER A 311 12.86 5.82 -2.70
CA SER A 311 12.97 4.83 -1.64
C SER A 311 14.40 4.36 -1.43
N LEU A 312 14.80 4.24 -0.17
CA LEU A 312 16.06 3.70 0.30
C LEU A 312 15.80 2.34 0.94
N ALA A 313 16.66 1.36 0.68
CA ALA A 313 16.64 0.08 1.37
C ALA A 313 18.04 -0.29 1.84
N TYR A 314 18.16 -0.80 3.07
CA TYR A 314 19.40 -1.30 3.64
C TYR A 314 19.22 -2.73 4.12
N ARG A 315 20.16 -3.62 3.77
CA ARG A 315 20.11 -5.05 4.09
C ARG A 315 21.31 -5.44 4.95
N TRP A 316 21.10 -6.18 6.03
CA TRP A 316 22.18 -6.63 6.92
C TRP A 316 21.91 -8.01 7.52
N GLY A 317 22.94 -8.57 8.17
CA GLY A 317 22.92 -9.94 8.68
C GLY A 317 23.26 -10.97 7.61
N ARG A 318 23.43 -12.24 8.01
CA ARG A 318 23.72 -13.38 7.15
C ARG A 318 22.50 -14.29 7.05
#